data_AF-A0A8T0EDC4-F1
#
_entry.id   AF-A0A8T0EDC4-F1
#
_cell.length_a   1.000
_cell.length_b   1.000
_cell.length_c   1.000
_cell.angle_alpha   90.00
_cell.angle_beta   90.00
_cell.angle_gamma   90.00
#
_symmetry.space_group_name_H-M   'P 1'
#
loop_
_entity.id
_entity.type
_entity.pdbx_description
1 polymer ?
#
loop_
_entity_poly.entity_id
_entity_poly.type
_entity_poly.pdbx_seq_one_letter_code
_entity_poly.pdbx_strand_id
1 'polypeptide(L)'
;MESINARHSQLSDESKLYEILQGGIGIPHTRWYGVEKDYRILVMDLLGPSLEDLFNFCSRRFTMKTVLMLADQMIARVQYVHTKNFIHRDIKPDNFLMGIGRHCNKLFLIDYGLAKKYRYRTGYHIRFKRNKNLIGTARYASVNAHLGIEQSRRDDMEALGYVLMYFNKGSLPWQGLKAITKKQKYEKISEKKISTSVETLCKGFPVEFTMYLNYCRNLRFEDDPDYAYLKQLFSSLFRTLNHQFDFIYDWTMLKQKSAASASVPSTSEALASGGR
;
A
#
# COMPACT_ATOMS: atom_id res chain seq x y z
N MET A 1 7.47 5.62 -18.37
CA MET A 1 7.87 6.43 -19.54
C MET A 1 7.10 7.73 -19.49
N GLU A 2 7.74 8.86 -19.77
CA GLU A 2 7.13 10.19 -19.69
C GLU A 2 7.60 11.01 -20.89
N SER A 3 6.72 11.80 -21.53
CA SER A 3 7.14 12.66 -22.64
C SER A 3 8.14 13.73 -22.17
N ILE A 4 9.15 14.03 -22.99
CA ILE A 4 10.12 15.10 -22.69
C ILE A 4 9.44 16.47 -22.52
N ASN A 5 8.30 16.67 -23.20
CA ASN A 5 7.51 17.91 -23.22
C ASN A 5 6.49 18.01 -22.06
N ALA A 6 6.49 17.06 -21.13
CA ALA A 6 5.65 17.14 -19.94
C ALA A 6 5.97 18.42 -19.14
N ARG A 7 4.94 19.23 -18.84
CA ARG A 7 5.08 20.50 -18.10
C ARG A 7 5.76 20.36 -16.74
N HIS A 8 5.60 19.20 -16.11
CA HIS A 8 6.29 18.83 -14.87
C HIS A 8 6.81 17.42 -15.04
N SER A 9 8.14 17.24 -15.06
CA SER A 9 8.74 15.92 -15.16
C SER A 9 8.75 15.24 -13.80
N GLN A 10 7.92 14.21 -13.63
CA GLN A 10 7.90 13.39 -12.43
C GLN A 10 8.96 12.29 -12.50
N LEU A 11 9.24 11.78 -13.71
CA LEU A 11 10.10 10.61 -13.88
C LEU A 11 11.58 10.89 -13.57
N SER A 12 12.05 12.13 -13.78
CA SER A 12 13.42 12.52 -13.44
C SER A 12 13.64 12.65 -11.93
N ASP A 13 12.63 13.11 -11.18
CA ASP A 13 12.74 13.23 -9.73
C ASP A 13 12.55 11.87 -9.07
N GLU A 14 11.67 11.04 -9.64
CA GLU A 14 11.47 9.66 -9.24
C GLU A 14 12.74 8.82 -9.42
N SER A 15 13.44 8.91 -10.56
CA SER A 15 14.67 8.14 -10.79
C SER A 15 15.78 8.45 -9.77
N LYS A 16 16.00 9.74 -9.48
CA LYS A 16 16.93 10.20 -8.43
C LYS A 16 16.52 9.69 -7.05
N LEU A 17 15.22 9.62 -6.77
CA LEU A 17 14.75 9.11 -5.50
C LEU A 17 14.97 7.59 -5.39
N TYR A 18 14.76 6.83 -6.46
CA TYR A 18 15.15 5.42 -6.46
C TYR A 18 16.64 5.23 -6.17
N GLU A 19 17.53 6.04 -6.73
CA GLU A 19 18.98 6.00 -6.43
C GLU A 19 19.26 6.23 -4.93
N ILE A 20 18.58 7.19 -4.30
CA ILE A 20 18.69 7.45 -2.85
C ILE A 20 18.17 6.27 -2.01
N LEU A 21 17.12 5.59 -2.48
CA LEU A 21 16.47 4.49 -1.79
C LEU A 21 17.18 3.14 -2.00
N GLN A 22 18.08 3.02 -2.98
CA GLN A 22 18.79 1.78 -3.27
C GLN A 22 19.47 1.17 -2.03
N GLY A 23 19.52 -0.16 -1.99
CA GLY A 23 19.97 -0.94 -0.84
C GLY A 23 18.87 -1.22 0.22
N GLY A 24 17.70 -0.61 0.08
CA GLY A 24 16.54 -0.85 0.93
C GLY A 24 15.84 -2.18 0.64
N ILE A 25 15.40 -2.87 1.70
CA ILE A 25 14.58 -4.08 1.53
C ILE A 25 13.22 -3.67 0.95
N GLY A 26 12.87 -4.27 -0.19
CA GLY A 26 11.60 -4.00 -0.88
C GLY A 26 11.60 -2.70 -1.68
N ILE A 27 12.78 -2.26 -2.11
CA ILE A 27 12.97 -1.23 -3.14
C ILE A 27 13.43 -1.95 -4.43
N PRO A 28 12.78 -1.74 -5.58
CA PRO A 28 13.23 -2.33 -6.84
C PRO A 28 14.54 -1.69 -7.30
N HIS A 29 15.42 -2.47 -7.95
CA HIS A 29 16.66 -1.93 -8.50
C HIS A 29 16.36 -1.18 -9.78
N THR A 30 16.92 0.02 -9.91
CA THR A 30 16.96 0.75 -11.17
C THR A 30 18.09 0.18 -12.03
N ARG A 31 17.77 -0.11 -13.30
CA ARG A 31 18.71 -0.65 -14.28
C ARG A 31 19.22 0.42 -15.22
N TRP A 32 18.34 1.34 -15.61
CA TRP A 32 18.69 2.43 -16.51
C TRP A 32 17.69 3.57 -16.38
N TYR A 33 18.20 4.80 -16.50
CA TYR A 33 17.38 6.00 -16.67
C TYR A 33 18.00 6.84 -17.78
N GLY A 34 17.17 7.32 -18.70
CA GLY A 34 17.63 8.15 -19.80
C GLY A 34 16.50 8.62 -20.69
N VAL A 35 16.89 9.20 -21.83
CA VAL A 35 15.96 9.70 -22.85
C VAL A 35 16.12 8.85 -24.10
N GLU A 36 15.02 8.36 -24.63
CA GLU A 36 14.94 7.68 -25.91
C GLU A 36 13.84 8.37 -26.74
N LYS A 37 14.23 8.97 -27.87
CA LYS A 37 13.35 9.82 -28.69
C LYS A 37 12.68 10.92 -27.83
N ASP A 38 11.36 11.04 -27.91
CA ASP A 38 10.58 12.06 -27.20
C ASP A 38 10.20 11.66 -25.77
N TYR A 39 10.90 10.69 -25.17
CA TYR A 39 10.51 10.13 -23.89
C TYR A 39 11.66 9.93 -22.92
N ARG A 40 11.41 10.29 -21.65
CA ARG A 40 12.16 9.81 -20.50
C ARG A 40 11.72 8.39 -20.17
N ILE A 41 12.68 7.51 -19.96
CA ILE A 41 12.47 6.10 -19.66
C ILE A 41 13.21 5.76 -18.38
N LEU A 42 12.54 5.01 -17.51
CA LEU A 42 13.10 4.41 -16.31
C LEU A 42 12.89 2.89 -16.41
N VAL A 43 13.98 2.15 -16.43
CA VAL A 43 14.00 0.69 -16.45
C VAL A 43 14.36 0.21 -15.05
N MET A 44 13.55 -0.70 -14.50
CA MET A 44 13.71 -1.23 -13.16
C MET A 44 13.36 -2.72 -13.11
N ASP A 45 13.57 -3.35 -11.96
CA ASP A 45 13.18 -4.75 -11.75
C ASP A 45 11.70 -5.00 -12.04
N LEU A 46 11.43 -6.10 -12.76
CA LEU A 46 10.08 -6.62 -12.93
C LEU A 46 9.62 -7.24 -11.61
N LEU A 47 8.47 -6.80 -11.12
CA LEU A 47 7.83 -7.30 -9.90
C LEU A 47 6.58 -8.13 -10.26
N GLY A 48 6.04 -8.80 -9.23
CA GLY A 48 4.81 -9.56 -9.32
C GLY A 48 3.56 -8.68 -9.20
N PRO A 49 2.39 -9.28 -8.92
CA PRO A 49 1.14 -8.55 -8.82
C PRO A 49 1.11 -7.57 -7.64
N SER A 50 0.31 -6.51 -7.77
CA SER A 50 0.02 -5.59 -6.67
C SER A 50 -0.87 -6.24 -5.61
N LEU A 51 -0.95 -5.61 -4.43
CA LEU A 51 -1.88 -6.06 -3.41
C LEU A 51 -3.35 -5.86 -3.84
N GLU A 52 -3.68 -4.91 -4.71
CA GLU A 52 -5.05 -4.80 -5.26
C GLU A 52 -5.36 -5.99 -6.19
N ASP A 53 -4.41 -6.39 -7.05
CA ASP A 53 -4.57 -7.55 -7.93
C ASP A 53 -4.78 -8.83 -7.11
N LEU A 54 -3.94 -9.02 -6.09
CA LEU A 54 -4.03 -10.16 -5.19
C LEU A 54 -5.31 -10.13 -4.35
N PHE A 55 -5.77 -8.95 -3.95
CA PHE A 55 -7.04 -8.80 -3.25
C PHE A 55 -8.22 -9.21 -4.12
N ASN A 56 -8.24 -8.78 -5.39
CA ASN A 56 -9.25 -9.19 -6.35
C ASN A 56 -9.18 -10.70 -6.65
N PHE A 57 -7.97 -11.27 -6.78
CA PHE A 57 -7.76 -12.70 -6.94
C PHE A 57 -8.31 -13.52 -5.76
N CYS A 58 -8.19 -12.99 -4.54
CA CYS A 58 -8.80 -13.55 -3.32
C CYS A 58 -10.27 -13.15 -3.13
N SER A 59 -10.97 -12.81 -4.21
CA SER A 59 -12.39 -12.42 -4.19
C SER A 59 -12.69 -11.26 -3.22
N ARG A 60 -11.76 -10.31 -3.14
CA ARG A 60 -11.82 -9.09 -2.30
C ARG A 60 -11.97 -9.38 -0.81
N ARG A 61 -11.34 -10.47 -0.35
CA ARG A 61 -11.30 -10.85 1.05
C ARG A 61 -9.93 -11.40 1.40
N PHE A 62 -9.29 -10.76 2.38
CA PHE A 62 -8.12 -11.32 3.03
C PHE A 62 -8.47 -11.84 4.42
N THR A 63 -7.76 -12.88 4.84
CA THR A 63 -7.80 -13.37 6.22
C THR A 63 -7.01 -12.44 7.13
N MET A 64 -7.32 -12.47 8.43
CA MET A 64 -6.59 -11.70 9.43
C MET A 64 -5.09 -12.04 9.41
N LYS A 65 -4.73 -13.32 9.24
CA LYS A 65 -3.33 -13.76 9.07
C LYS A 65 -2.63 -13.01 7.94
N THR A 66 -3.23 -12.97 6.74
CA THR A 66 -2.67 -12.26 5.58
C THR A 66 -2.54 -10.76 5.84
N VAL A 67 -3.58 -10.12 6.38
CA VAL A 67 -3.55 -8.67 6.68
C VAL A 67 -2.44 -8.32 7.67
N LEU A 68 -2.26 -9.12 8.74
CA LEU A 68 -1.23 -8.87 9.75
C LEU A 68 0.19 -9.13 9.23
N MET A 69 0.41 -10.18 8.41
CA MET A 69 1.72 -10.39 7.76
C MET A 69 2.07 -9.27 6.78
N LEU A 70 1.08 -8.74 6.06
CA LEU A 70 1.27 -7.59 5.19
C LEU A 70 1.56 -6.31 5.99
N ALA A 71 0.82 -6.06 7.08
CA ALA A 71 1.01 -4.89 7.93
C ALA A 71 2.45 -4.75 8.42
N ASP A 72 3.09 -5.85 8.85
CA ASP A 72 4.50 -5.86 9.28
C ASP A 72 5.44 -5.33 8.19
N GLN A 73 5.31 -5.86 6.96
CA GLN A 73 6.15 -5.46 5.84
C GLN A 73 5.83 -4.04 5.36
N MET A 74 4.55 -3.67 5.26
CA MET A 74 4.13 -2.35 4.78
C MET A 74 4.63 -1.24 5.70
N ILE A 75 4.51 -1.39 7.03
CA ILE A 75 5.07 -0.43 8.00
C ILE A 75 6.58 -0.30 7.80
N ALA A 76 7.28 -1.42 7.62
CA ALA A 76 8.73 -1.40 7.38
C ALA A 76 9.12 -0.69 6.07
N ARG A 77 8.33 -0.82 4.99
CA ARG A 77 8.59 -0.09 3.73
C ARG A 77 8.40 1.42 3.89
N VAL A 78 7.29 1.83 4.51
CA VAL A 78 7.02 3.25 4.76
C VAL A 78 8.08 3.85 5.70
N GLN A 79 8.43 3.13 6.77
CA GLN A 79 9.52 3.52 7.67
C GLN A 79 10.82 3.75 6.91
N TYR A 80 11.22 2.84 6.02
CA TYR A 80 12.47 2.98 5.26
C TYR A 80 12.48 4.22 4.36
N VAL A 81 11.36 4.55 3.70
CA VAL A 81 11.24 5.80 2.93
C VAL A 81 11.41 7.02 3.85
N HIS A 82 10.80 6.96 5.05
CA HIS A 82 10.91 8.03 6.05
C HIS A 82 12.34 8.19 6.58
N THR A 83 13.10 7.11 6.81
CA THR A 83 14.52 7.21 7.25
C THR A 83 15.42 7.84 6.19
N LYS A 84 15.02 7.81 4.91
CA LYS A 84 15.70 8.53 3.83
C LYS A 84 15.24 9.99 3.67
N ASN A 85 14.45 10.50 4.62
CA ASN A 85 13.91 11.87 4.70
C ASN A 85 12.80 12.19 3.69
N PHE A 86 12.13 11.19 3.14
CA PHE A 86 11.01 11.36 2.21
C PHE A 86 9.70 10.85 2.81
N ILE A 87 8.59 11.42 2.36
CA ILE A 87 7.23 10.88 2.50
C ILE A 87 6.73 10.47 1.13
N HIS A 88 5.93 9.42 1.06
CA HIS A 88 5.43 8.83 -0.17
C HIS A 88 4.23 9.58 -0.74
N ARG A 89 3.27 9.96 0.11
CA ARG A 89 2.05 10.72 -0.23
C ARG A 89 1.04 10.02 -1.16
N ASP A 90 1.23 8.74 -1.45
CA ASP A 90 0.26 7.93 -2.24
C ASP A 90 0.27 6.45 -1.82
N ILE A 91 0.14 6.23 -0.51
CA ILE A 91 -0.01 4.89 0.08
C ILE A 91 -1.36 4.29 -0.34
N LYS A 92 -1.31 3.25 -1.17
CA LYS A 92 -2.49 2.52 -1.69
C LYS A 92 -2.10 1.08 -2.07
N PRO A 93 -3.04 0.12 -2.12
CA PRO A 93 -2.76 -1.27 -2.46
C PRO A 93 -1.99 -1.46 -3.77
N ASP A 94 -2.29 -0.65 -4.79
CA ASP A 94 -1.66 -0.71 -6.11
C ASP A 94 -0.15 -0.45 -6.09
N ASN A 95 0.33 0.34 -5.12
CA ASN A 95 1.74 0.70 -4.99
C ASN A 95 2.55 -0.28 -4.12
N PHE A 96 1.90 -1.34 -3.63
CA PHE A 96 2.57 -2.43 -2.93
C PHE A 96 2.54 -3.69 -3.79
N LEU A 97 3.70 -4.16 -4.24
CA LEU A 97 3.81 -5.32 -5.13
C LEU A 97 4.57 -6.45 -4.45
N MET A 98 4.17 -7.69 -4.70
CA MET A 98 4.99 -8.85 -4.31
C MET A 98 6.14 -9.01 -5.30
N GLY A 99 7.29 -9.52 -4.84
CA GLY A 99 8.35 -9.92 -5.76
C GLY A 99 8.00 -11.17 -6.58
N ILE A 100 8.94 -11.61 -7.41
CA ILE A 100 8.85 -12.85 -8.19
C ILE A 100 9.97 -13.82 -7.80
N GLY A 101 9.82 -15.10 -8.16
CA GLY A 101 10.80 -16.15 -7.88
C GLY A 101 11.18 -16.21 -6.40
N ARG A 102 12.47 -16.16 -6.08
CA ARG A 102 13.00 -16.14 -4.69
C ARG A 102 12.53 -14.95 -3.83
N HIS A 103 11.92 -13.94 -4.43
CA HIS A 103 11.40 -12.76 -3.74
C HIS A 103 9.87 -12.74 -3.66
N CYS A 104 9.18 -13.85 -3.97
CA CYS A 104 7.73 -13.94 -4.00
C CYS A 104 7.02 -13.61 -2.67
N ASN A 105 7.73 -13.71 -1.54
CA ASN A 105 7.21 -13.37 -0.20
C ASN A 105 7.66 -11.98 0.29
N LYS A 106 8.46 -11.26 -0.51
CA LYS A 106 8.95 -9.92 -0.21
C LYS A 106 8.00 -8.90 -0.83
N LEU A 107 7.44 -8.03 0.02
CA LEU A 107 6.65 -6.89 -0.43
C LEU A 107 7.57 -5.74 -0.83
N PHE A 108 7.24 -5.05 -1.91
CA PHE A 108 7.91 -3.87 -2.42
C PHE A 108 6.97 -2.67 -2.37
N LEU A 109 7.51 -1.49 -2.12
CA LEU A 109 6.79 -0.22 -2.29
C LEU A 109 7.36 0.48 -3.53
N ILE A 110 6.48 0.98 -4.40
CA ILE A 110 6.84 1.59 -5.69
C ILE A 110 6.08 2.89 -5.91
N ASP A 111 6.35 3.55 -7.05
CA ASP A 111 5.70 4.79 -7.50
C ASP A 111 6.00 5.97 -6.58
N TYR A 112 7.20 6.52 -6.75
CA TYR A 112 7.67 7.67 -5.98
C TYR A 112 7.45 9.00 -6.70
N GLY A 113 6.66 9.03 -7.77
CA GLY A 113 6.38 10.25 -8.54
C GLY A 113 5.69 11.34 -7.73
N LEU A 114 4.97 10.96 -6.67
CA LEU A 114 4.37 11.88 -5.70
C LEU A 114 5.16 12.00 -4.41
N ALA A 115 6.33 11.38 -4.25
CA ALA A 115 7.09 11.50 -3.02
C ALA A 115 7.62 12.93 -2.81
N LYS A 116 7.96 13.27 -1.57
CA LYS A 116 8.53 14.58 -1.23
C LYS A 116 9.44 14.50 -0.03
N LYS A 117 10.52 15.28 -0.06
CA LYS A 117 11.40 15.44 1.08
C LYS A 117 10.70 16.20 2.21
N TYR A 118 10.62 15.60 3.40
CA TYR A 118 9.97 16.20 4.57
C TYR A 118 10.98 16.73 5.60
N ARG A 119 12.25 16.31 5.52
CA ARG A 119 13.32 16.72 6.42
C ARG A 119 14.58 17.11 5.64
N TYR A 120 15.19 18.23 5.99
CA TYR A 120 16.44 18.69 5.40
C TYR A 120 17.64 17.89 5.95
N ARG A 121 18.80 17.96 5.28
CA ARG A 121 20.03 17.29 5.77
C ARG A 121 20.47 17.81 7.15
N THR A 122 20.06 19.03 7.50
CA THR A 122 20.26 19.68 8.80
C THR A 122 19.36 19.10 9.91
N GLY A 123 18.45 18.17 9.61
CA GLY A 123 17.53 17.57 10.57
C GLY A 123 16.21 18.34 10.73
N TYR A 124 16.12 19.58 10.25
CA TYR A 124 14.89 20.38 10.33
C TYR A 124 13.77 19.82 9.47
N HIS A 125 12.57 19.77 10.05
CA HIS A 125 11.34 19.39 9.35
C HIS A 125 10.92 20.51 8.37
N ILE A 126 10.22 20.15 7.30
CA ILE A 126 9.56 21.15 6.44
C ILE A 126 8.56 21.96 7.26
N ARG A 127 8.38 23.24 6.91
CA ARG A 127 7.42 24.11 7.60
C ARG A 127 5.99 23.62 7.39
N PHE A 128 5.19 23.73 8.44
CA PHE A 128 3.74 23.56 8.36
C PHE A 128 3.12 24.55 7.35
N LYS A 129 2.25 24.06 6.47
CA LYS A 129 1.52 24.88 5.50
C LYS A 129 0.07 24.39 5.40
N ARG A 130 -0.84 25.32 5.08
CA ARG A 130 -2.24 25.06 4.74
C ARG A 130 -2.50 25.39 3.26
N ASN A 131 -3.74 25.22 2.81
CA ASN A 131 -4.21 25.53 1.46
C ASN A 131 -3.47 24.74 0.36
N LYS A 132 -3.08 23.50 0.66
CA LYS A 132 -2.52 22.55 -0.30
C LYS A 132 -3.66 21.87 -1.05
N ASN A 133 -3.47 21.63 -2.34
CA ASN A 133 -4.35 20.74 -3.09
C ASN A 133 -4.13 19.29 -2.63
N LEU A 134 -5.21 18.51 -2.60
CA LEU A 134 -5.12 17.08 -2.39
C LEU A 134 -4.30 16.45 -3.52
N ILE A 135 -3.31 15.64 -3.14
CA ILE A 135 -2.51 14.81 -4.03
C ILE A 135 -2.63 13.35 -3.58
N GLY A 136 -2.35 12.43 -4.51
CA GLY A 136 -2.54 11.01 -4.29
C GLY A 136 -4.01 10.59 -4.30
N THR A 137 -4.25 9.38 -3.85
CA THR A 137 -5.55 8.72 -3.97
C THR A 137 -6.49 9.11 -2.82
N ALA A 138 -7.53 9.90 -3.13
CA ALA A 138 -8.48 10.42 -2.14
C ALA A 138 -9.09 9.38 -1.17
N ARG A 139 -9.25 8.13 -1.65
CA ARG A 139 -9.76 7.00 -0.85
C ARG A 139 -8.88 6.72 0.38
N TYR A 140 -7.56 6.79 0.23
CA TYR A 140 -6.61 6.45 1.29
C TYR A 140 -5.93 7.68 1.90
N ALA A 141 -6.04 8.87 1.30
CA ALA A 141 -5.46 10.09 1.87
C ALA A 141 -5.90 10.38 3.32
N SER A 142 -5.01 10.93 4.14
CA SER A 142 -5.32 11.33 5.52
C SER A 142 -6.41 12.40 5.59
N VAL A 143 -7.04 12.56 6.76
CA VAL A 143 -7.97 13.67 7.00
C VAL A 143 -7.27 15.02 6.80
N ASN A 144 -6.04 15.17 7.29
CA ASN A 144 -5.25 16.39 7.14
C ASN A 144 -4.99 16.74 5.66
N ALA A 145 -4.70 15.74 4.82
CA ALA A 145 -4.50 15.94 3.38
C ALA A 145 -5.77 16.48 2.69
N HIS A 146 -6.95 15.98 3.09
CA HIS A 146 -8.24 16.51 2.62
C HIS A 146 -8.52 17.94 3.09
N LEU A 147 -8.06 18.29 4.30
CA LEU A 147 -8.13 19.65 4.86
C LEU A 147 -7.08 20.61 4.26
N GLY A 148 -6.32 20.17 3.26
CA GLY A 148 -5.31 20.98 2.59
C GLY A 148 -4.11 21.31 3.48
N ILE A 149 -3.86 20.51 4.51
CA ILE A 149 -2.66 20.61 5.34
C ILE A 149 -1.50 19.91 4.61
N GLU A 150 -0.30 20.49 4.66
CA GLU A 150 0.90 19.87 4.12
C GLU A 150 1.10 18.48 4.76
N GLN A 151 1.39 17.49 3.91
CA GLN A 151 1.57 16.12 4.38
C GLN A 151 2.96 15.95 5.03
N SER A 152 3.00 15.02 5.99
CA SER A 152 4.15 14.59 6.77
C SER A 152 4.06 13.08 7.01
N ARG A 153 4.97 12.54 7.82
CA ARG A 153 5.05 11.09 8.08
C ARG A 153 3.77 10.49 8.61
N ARG A 154 3.05 11.22 9.49
CA ARG A 154 1.78 10.76 10.07
C ARG A 154 0.71 10.49 9.01
N ASP A 155 0.77 11.21 7.89
CA ASP A 155 -0.22 11.12 6.82
C ASP A 155 -0.05 9.83 6.00
N ASP A 156 1.19 9.40 5.74
CA ASP A 156 1.48 8.09 5.15
C ASP A 156 1.06 6.96 6.09
N MET A 157 1.28 7.11 7.40
CA MET A 157 0.90 6.11 8.39
C MET A 157 -0.63 6.00 8.56
N GLU A 158 -1.36 7.13 8.57
CA GLU A 158 -2.83 7.13 8.59
C GLU A 158 -3.39 6.49 7.31
N ALA A 159 -2.82 6.82 6.14
CA ALA A 159 -3.21 6.22 4.88
C ALA A 159 -3.03 4.70 4.87
N LEU A 160 -1.92 4.21 5.43
CA LEU A 160 -1.68 2.78 5.61
C LEU A 160 -2.76 2.13 6.49
N GLY A 161 -3.20 2.79 7.56
CA GLY A 161 -4.31 2.31 8.40
C GLY A 161 -5.62 2.16 7.62
N TYR A 162 -5.94 3.10 6.72
CA TYR A 162 -7.10 2.96 5.83
C TYR A 162 -6.94 1.83 4.82
N VAL A 163 -5.74 1.57 4.33
CA VAL A 163 -5.46 0.41 3.45
C VAL A 163 -5.69 -0.91 4.19
N LEU A 164 -5.21 -1.04 5.43
CA LEU A 164 -5.44 -2.22 6.25
C LEU A 164 -6.94 -2.45 6.53
N MET A 165 -7.67 -1.38 6.87
CA MET A 165 -9.11 -1.46 7.06
C MET A 165 -9.88 -1.77 5.78
N TYR A 166 -9.38 -1.32 4.62
CA TYR A 166 -9.93 -1.68 3.32
C TYR A 166 -9.82 -3.17 3.05
N PHE A 167 -8.67 -3.79 3.33
CA PHE A 167 -8.51 -5.24 3.18
C PHE A 167 -9.41 -6.04 4.14
N ASN A 168 -9.54 -5.57 5.38
CA ASN A 168 -10.42 -6.17 6.39
C ASN A 168 -11.91 -6.13 6.00
N LYS A 169 -12.37 -5.03 5.41
CA LYS A 169 -13.80 -4.77 5.14
C LYS A 169 -14.24 -5.05 3.71
N GLY A 170 -13.32 -5.20 2.75
CA GLY A 170 -13.64 -5.24 1.31
C GLY A 170 -13.91 -3.87 0.69
N SER A 171 -14.35 -2.91 1.49
CA SER A 171 -14.60 -1.52 1.11
C SER A 171 -14.54 -0.57 2.32
N LEU A 172 -14.35 0.72 2.04
CA LEU A 172 -14.36 1.80 3.03
C LEU A 172 -15.69 2.58 2.95
N PRO A 173 -16.18 3.15 4.07
CA PRO A 173 -17.49 3.84 4.13
C PRO A 173 -17.67 5.05 3.20
N TRP A 174 -16.57 5.56 2.64
CA TRP A 174 -16.53 6.70 1.71
C TRP A 174 -16.30 6.26 0.25
N GLN A 175 -16.45 4.97 -0.06
CA GLN A 175 -16.48 4.48 -1.45
C GLN A 175 -17.89 4.63 -2.05
N GLY A 176 -17.96 4.72 -3.39
CA GLY A 176 -19.23 4.75 -4.12
C GLY A 176 -20.02 6.07 -4.00
N LEU A 177 -19.49 7.10 -3.34
CA LEU A 177 -20.16 8.39 -3.19
C LEU A 177 -20.32 9.07 -4.56
N LYS A 178 -21.57 9.38 -4.91
CA LYS A 178 -21.94 10.08 -6.15
C LYS A 178 -21.71 11.58 -6.01
N ALA A 179 -21.11 12.19 -7.03
CA ALA A 179 -20.90 13.63 -7.14
C ALA A 179 -20.80 14.03 -8.61
N ILE A 180 -21.13 15.29 -8.93
CA ILE A 180 -21.10 15.81 -10.30
C ILE A 180 -19.66 16.11 -10.70
N THR A 181 -18.90 16.75 -9.81
CA THR A 181 -17.51 17.13 -10.07
C THR A 181 -16.54 16.35 -9.19
N LYS A 182 -15.28 16.28 -9.64
CA LYS A 182 -14.18 15.67 -8.87
C LYS A 182 -13.97 16.38 -7.53
N LYS A 183 -14.10 17.72 -7.49
CA LYS A 183 -14.00 18.54 -6.28
C LYS A 183 -15.07 18.16 -5.27
N GLN A 184 -16.35 18.14 -5.69
CA GLN A 184 -17.46 17.70 -4.85
C GLN A 184 -17.30 16.25 -4.36
N LYS A 185 -16.75 15.37 -5.20
CA LYS A 185 -16.45 13.99 -4.79
C LYS A 185 -15.45 13.95 -3.64
N TYR A 186 -14.40 14.78 -3.70
CA TYR A 186 -13.38 14.85 -2.67
C TYR A 186 -13.92 15.47 -1.38
N GLU A 187 -14.74 16.52 -1.48
CA GLU A 187 -15.46 17.12 -0.34
C GLU A 187 -16.33 16.08 0.37
N LYS A 188 -17.16 15.32 -0.36
CA LYS A 188 -17.98 14.25 0.23
C LYS A 188 -17.16 13.14 0.89
N ILE A 189 -16.02 12.75 0.31
CA ILE A 189 -15.11 11.78 0.91
C ILE A 189 -14.53 12.34 2.22
N SER A 190 -14.09 13.59 2.22
CA SER A 190 -13.56 14.29 3.39
C SER A 190 -14.59 14.34 4.52
N GLU A 191 -15.80 14.83 4.24
CA GLU A 191 -16.91 14.89 5.19
C GLU A 191 -17.23 13.52 5.79
N LYS A 192 -17.26 12.47 4.94
CA LYS A 192 -17.52 11.10 5.40
C LYS A 192 -16.39 10.56 6.27
N LYS A 193 -15.13 10.90 5.99
CA LYS A 193 -13.97 10.52 6.82
C LYS A 193 -13.98 11.21 8.18
N ILE A 194 -14.33 12.49 8.23
CA ILE A 194 -14.40 13.28 9.45
C ILE A 194 -15.55 12.80 10.34
N SER A 195 -16.72 12.54 9.75
CA SER A 195 -17.91 12.08 10.49
C SER A 195 -17.87 10.61 10.91
N THR A 196 -16.96 9.81 10.34
CA THR A 196 -16.79 8.41 10.76
C THR A 196 -15.69 8.31 11.82
N SER A 197 -16.08 8.02 13.07
CA SER A 197 -15.11 7.78 14.14
C SER A 197 -14.24 6.54 13.84
N VAL A 198 -13.06 6.47 14.44
CA VAL A 198 -12.16 5.32 14.25
C VAL A 198 -12.80 4.05 14.79
N GLU A 199 -13.49 4.14 15.92
CA GLU A 199 -14.22 3.04 16.55
C GLU A 199 -15.34 2.52 15.63
N THR A 200 -16.05 3.42 14.95
CA THR A 200 -17.09 3.05 13.98
C THR A 200 -16.48 2.37 12.76
N LEU A 201 -15.37 2.90 12.24
CA LEU A 201 -14.67 2.30 11.10
C LEU A 201 -14.19 0.89 11.42
N CYS A 202 -13.61 0.70 12.61
CA CYS A 202 -12.97 -0.54 13.05
C CYS A 202 -13.92 -1.51 13.78
N LYS A 203 -15.19 -1.16 13.95
CA LYS A 203 -16.19 -2.01 14.60
C LYS A 203 -16.20 -3.42 13.99
N GLY A 204 -16.08 -4.44 14.85
CA GLY A 204 -16.06 -5.86 14.47
C GLY A 204 -14.68 -6.40 14.13
N PHE A 205 -13.61 -5.61 14.25
CA PHE A 205 -12.22 -6.03 14.07
C PHE A 205 -11.42 -5.88 15.37
N PRO A 206 -10.25 -6.54 15.49
CA PRO A 206 -9.38 -6.43 16.66
C PRO A 206 -9.04 -4.97 17.01
N VAL A 207 -8.91 -4.69 18.31
CA VAL A 207 -8.75 -3.32 18.85
C VAL A 207 -7.46 -2.65 18.36
N GLU A 208 -6.46 -3.43 17.97
CA GLU A 208 -5.17 -2.97 17.45
C GLU A 208 -5.32 -2.08 16.22
N PHE A 209 -6.33 -2.32 15.36
CA PHE A 209 -6.62 -1.43 14.22
C PHE A 209 -7.13 -0.05 14.67
N THR A 210 -7.97 -0.02 15.72
CA THR A 210 -8.41 1.22 16.36
C THR A 210 -7.23 1.94 17.00
N MET A 211 -6.39 1.22 17.76
CA MET A 211 -5.20 1.77 18.41
C MET A 211 -4.22 2.36 17.38
N TYR A 212 -3.97 1.65 16.27
CA TYR A 212 -3.11 2.13 15.18
C TYR A 212 -3.61 3.45 14.59
N LEU A 213 -4.90 3.53 14.23
CA LEU A 213 -5.46 4.72 13.59
C LEU A 213 -5.53 5.92 14.56
N ASN A 214 -5.92 5.68 15.83
CA ASN A 214 -5.92 6.71 16.85
C ASN A 214 -4.50 7.22 17.13
N TYR A 215 -3.50 6.33 17.19
CA TYR A 215 -2.09 6.73 17.28
C TYR A 215 -1.69 7.66 16.13
N CYS A 216 -1.95 7.26 14.88
CA CYS A 216 -1.56 8.03 13.70
C CYS A 216 -2.23 9.41 13.66
N ARG A 217 -3.52 9.49 14.02
CA ARG A 217 -4.28 10.75 14.06
C ARG A 217 -3.81 11.71 15.15
N ASN A 218 -3.24 11.19 16.24
CA ASN A 218 -2.73 11.98 17.37
C ASN A 218 -1.29 12.46 17.20
N LEU A 219 -0.55 11.96 16.20
CA LEU A 219 0.79 12.47 15.89
C LEU A 219 0.73 13.95 15.46
N ARG A 220 1.63 14.76 16.01
CA ARG A 220 1.84 16.13 15.53
C ARG A 220 2.54 16.11 14.17
N PHE A 221 2.49 17.23 13.47
CA PHE A 221 3.02 17.35 12.11
C PHE A 221 4.51 16.99 12.00
N GLU A 222 5.30 17.29 13.04
CA GLU A 222 6.74 17.05 13.05
C GLU A 222 7.15 15.80 13.82
N ASP A 223 6.19 15.06 14.41
CA ASP A 223 6.53 13.89 15.22
C ASP A 223 7.12 12.77 14.36
N ASP A 224 8.04 12.03 14.96
CA ASP A 224 8.56 10.76 14.44
C ASP A 224 7.60 9.65 14.89
N PRO A 225 6.92 8.93 13.96
CA PRO A 225 6.11 7.78 14.33
C PRO A 225 6.96 6.70 15.02
N ASP A 226 6.44 6.09 16.08
CA ASP A 226 7.01 4.90 16.71
C ASP A 226 6.60 3.66 15.89
N TYR A 227 7.37 3.39 14.83
CA TYR A 227 7.13 2.24 13.97
C TYR A 227 7.24 0.92 14.72
N ALA A 228 8.10 0.84 15.76
CA ALA A 228 8.28 -0.37 16.53
C ALA A 228 7.01 -0.69 17.33
N TYR A 229 6.42 0.30 18.00
CA TYR A 229 5.11 0.18 18.65
C TYR A 229 4.02 -0.25 17.67
N LEU A 230 3.92 0.41 16.50
CA LEU A 230 2.90 0.08 15.51
C LEU A 230 3.03 -1.35 14.96
N LYS A 231 4.26 -1.83 14.73
CA LYS A 231 4.52 -3.24 14.40
C LYS A 231 4.20 -4.17 15.57
N GLN A 232 4.52 -3.76 16.80
CA GLN A 232 4.30 -4.55 18.00
C GLN A 232 2.81 -4.82 18.24
N LEU A 233 1.92 -3.85 17.98
CA LEU A 233 0.47 -4.03 18.04
C LEU A 233 0.04 -5.26 17.23
N PHE A 234 0.36 -5.27 15.93
CA PHE A 234 -0.04 -6.34 15.04
C PHE A 234 0.70 -7.66 15.28
N SER A 235 1.99 -7.62 15.63
CA SER A 235 2.75 -8.84 15.95
C SER A 235 2.25 -9.52 17.24
N SER A 236 1.79 -8.75 18.22
CA SER A 236 1.22 -9.29 19.45
C SER A 236 -0.12 -9.93 19.17
N LEU A 237 -1.00 -9.26 18.42
CA LEU A 237 -2.26 -9.85 17.94
C LEU A 237 -2.03 -11.12 17.12
N PHE A 238 -1.04 -11.12 16.22
CA PHE A 238 -0.69 -12.28 15.39
C PHE A 238 -0.35 -13.51 16.24
N ARG A 239 0.42 -13.32 17.32
CA ARG A 239 0.74 -14.37 18.30
C ARG A 239 -0.48 -14.80 19.11
N THR A 240 -1.31 -13.87 19.56
CA THR A 240 -2.55 -14.17 20.30
C THR A 240 -3.53 -15.02 19.47
N LEU A 241 -3.55 -14.80 18.14
CA LEU A 241 -4.35 -15.61 17.20
C LEU A 241 -3.67 -16.94 16.82
N ASN A 242 -2.57 -17.31 17.46
CA ASN A 242 -1.76 -18.52 17.20
C ASN A 242 -1.36 -18.68 15.72
N HIS A 243 -1.12 -17.56 15.03
CA HIS A 243 -0.65 -17.60 13.66
C HIS A 243 0.87 -17.81 13.59
N GLN A 244 1.32 -18.49 12.53
CA GLN A 244 2.74 -18.70 12.23
C GLN A 244 3.16 -17.81 11.06
N PHE A 245 4.35 -17.22 11.17
CA PHE A 245 4.91 -16.37 10.12
C PHE A 245 5.63 -17.22 9.07
N ASP A 246 4.83 -18.00 8.34
CA ASP A 246 5.25 -18.98 7.35
C ASP A 246 5.21 -18.45 5.90
N PHE A 247 4.84 -17.17 5.73
CA PHE A 247 4.60 -16.52 4.44
C PHE A 247 3.52 -17.20 3.57
N ILE A 248 2.64 -18.00 4.18
CA ILE A 248 1.49 -18.59 3.50
C ILE A 248 0.33 -17.59 3.52
N TYR A 249 0.28 -16.76 2.48
CA TYR A 249 -0.81 -15.83 2.20
C TYR A 249 -2.03 -16.53 1.57
N ASP A 250 -3.18 -15.87 1.55
CA ASP A 250 -4.43 -16.41 1.00
C ASP A 250 -4.29 -16.83 -0.48
N TRP A 251 -3.60 -16.03 -1.29
CA TRP A 251 -3.35 -16.34 -2.70
C TRP A 251 -2.42 -17.54 -2.89
N THR A 252 -1.57 -17.85 -1.90
CA THR A 252 -0.69 -19.03 -1.94
C THR A 252 -1.53 -20.30 -1.89
N MET A 253 -2.53 -20.33 -1.00
CA MET A 253 -3.45 -21.46 -0.85
C MET A 253 -4.32 -21.66 -2.09
N LEU A 254 -4.82 -20.56 -2.69
CA LEU A 254 -5.63 -20.63 -3.90
C LEU A 254 -4.84 -21.20 -5.09
N LYS A 255 -3.59 -20.76 -5.28
CA LYS A 255 -2.73 -21.28 -6.35
C LYS A 255 -2.43 -22.77 -6.19
N GLN A 256 -2.19 -23.23 -4.96
CA GLN A 256 -1.98 -24.65 -4.67
C GLN A 256 -3.23 -25.49 -4.97
N LYS A 257 -4.41 -25.01 -4.59
CA LYS A 257 -5.68 -25.69 -4.91
C LYS A 257 -5.92 -25.78 -6.42
N SER A 258 -5.71 -24.68 -7.16
CA SER A 258 -5.85 -24.66 -8.62
C SER A 258 -4.87 -25.61 -9.32
N ALA A 259 -3.63 -25.68 -8.84
CA ALA A 259 -2.62 -26.60 -9.37
C ALA A 259 -2.99 -28.07 -9.10
N ALA A 260 -3.46 -28.38 -7.88
CA ALA A 260 -3.91 -29.72 -7.51
C ALA A 260 -5.12 -30.17 -8.34
N SER A 261 -6.08 -29.28 -8.60
CA SER A 261 -7.23 -29.59 -9.46
C SER A 261 -6.87 -29.79 -10.93
N ALA A 262 -5.80 -29.15 -11.42
CA ALA A 262 -5.33 -29.31 -12.79
C ALA A 262 -4.51 -30.59 -13.00
N SER A 263 -3.98 -31.20 -11.93
CA SER A 263 -3.17 -32.42 -11.98
C SER A 263 -3.94 -33.74 -11.88
N VAL A 264 -5.27 -33.71 -11.70
CA VAL A 264 -6.10 -34.94 -11.69
C VAL A 264 -6.49 -35.30 -13.14
N PRO A 265 -6.04 -36.44 -13.69
CA PRO A 265 -6.48 -36.88 -15.01
C PRO A 265 -7.97 -37.23 -14.97
N SER A 266 -8.74 -36.80 -15.96
CA SER A 266 -10.13 -37.22 -16.13
C SER A 266 -10.18 -38.71 -16.46
N THR A 267 -10.42 -39.57 -15.48
CA THR A 267 -10.84 -40.95 -15.72
C THR A 267 -12.32 -40.94 -16.11
N SER A 268 -12.61 -40.68 -17.38
CA SER A 268 -13.89 -41.03 -18.00
C SER A 268 -13.65 -42.14 -19.02
N GLU A 269 -13.85 -43.37 -18.53
CA GLU A 269 -14.41 -44.53 -19.22
C GLU A 269 -13.73 -45.04 -20.49
N ALA A 270 -12.74 -45.92 -20.29
CA ALA A 270 -12.58 -47.09 -21.13
C ALA A 270 -13.50 -48.21 -20.58
N LEU A 271 -14.63 -48.49 -21.25
CA LEU A 271 -15.38 -49.75 -21.14
C LEU A 271 -16.50 -49.80 -22.20
N ALA A 272 -16.16 -50.28 -23.39
CA ALA A 272 -17.08 -51.05 -24.26
C ALA A 272 -16.28 -51.78 -25.35
N SER A 273 -15.70 -52.93 -24.97
CA SER A 273 -15.54 -54.11 -25.85
C SER A 273 -16.87 -54.42 -26.56
N GLY A 274 -16.95 -54.83 -27.83
CA GLY A 274 -16.26 -55.94 -28.47
C GLY A 274 -17.23 -57.12 -28.66
N GLY A 275 -17.59 -57.44 -29.92
CA GLY A 275 -18.37 -58.62 -30.34
C GLY A 275 -19.89 -58.50 -30.12
N ARG A 276 -20.80 -58.81 -31.04
CA ARG A 276 -20.81 -59.66 -32.24
C ARG A 276 -21.78 -59.07 -33.26
#